data_AF-A0A7V4J5D3-F1
#
_entry.id   AF-A0A7V4J5D3-F1
#
_cell.length_a   1.000
_cell.length_b   1.000
_cell.length_c   1.000
_cell.angle_alpha   90.00
_cell.angle_beta   90.00
_cell.angle_gamma   90.00
#
_symmetry.space_group_name_H-M   'P 1'
#
loop_
_entity.id
_entity.type
_entity.pdbx_description
1 polymer ?
#
loop_
_entity_poly.entity_id
_entity_poly.type
_entity_poly.pdbx_seq_one_letter_code
_entity_poly.pdbx_strand_id
1 'polypeptide(L)'
;MSYLNSHPTAAPPHVAGMNATDAEFRPLPEGALVAGETLYVAEVCVEGADHNIYVVEEITATLPCPNPICGCADNPVGHQACVACGTSLQGVMALRHRYRLHEYRDPAAVETAAFLTANELRHTALLPHAYFSERPYGTAERHYLLVPDPLPVTASHLSPPQKLGRVLGWGIQLGEGLAFLHDRAIGWVTVDADHIVVQDRSAMWCELGDTHRLPEAAAEAKPWSIYGGLGFEYDSNVTIGPGDTNFNTPVDISGESDGRVVLRAGGRYSFLSSARLSLVSTYDFSQSVHFDLTEYDLQG
;
A
#
# COMPACT_ATOMS: atom_id res chain seq x y z
N MET A 1 -34.16 12.33 30.50
CA MET A 1 -33.58 10.98 30.48
C MET A 1 -32.72 10.88 29.24
N SER A 2 -31.42 11.13 29.37
CA SER A 2 -30.46 11.07 28.28
C SER A 2 -29.23 10.32 28.79
N TYR A 3 -29.07 9.08 28.35
CA TYR A 3 -27.92 8.25 28.66
C TYR A 3 -26.73 8.70 27.80
N LEU A 4 -25.79 9.42 28.40
CA LEU A 4 -24.45 9.64 27.86
C LEU A 4 -23.62 8.39 28.18
N ASN A 5 -23.50 7.49 27.22
CA ASN A 5 -22.49 6.43 27.26
C ASN A 5 -21.12 7.08 27.04
N SER A 6 -20.48 7.43 28.14
CA SER A 6 -19.05 7.71 28.20
C SER A 6 -18.33 6.36 28.13
N HIS A 7 -17.71 6.06 26.99
CA HIS A 7 -16.76 4.96 26.93
C HIS A 7 -15.55 5.33 27.81
N PRO A 8 -15.18 4.51 28.80
CA PRO A 8 -14.04 4.79 29.64
C PRO A 8 -12.75 4.62 28.83
N THR A 9 -11.94 5.67 28.80
CA THR A 9 -10.55 5.63 28.33
C THR A 9 -9.77 4.78 29.33
N ALA A 10 -9.67 3.48 29.07
CA ALA A 10 -8.87 2.59 29.89
C ALA A 10 -7.39 2.99 29.76
N ALA A 11 -6.74 3.26 30.89
CA ALA A 11 -5.29 3.40 30.95
C ALA A 11 -4.63 2.09 30.45
N PRO A 12 -3.47 2.16 29.78
CA PRO A 12 -2.79 0.97 29.31
C PRO A 12 -2.50 0.03 30.50
N PRO A 13 -2.79 -1.27 30.40
CA PRO A 13 -2.51 -2.22 31.46
C PRO A 13 -0.99 -2.38 31.60
N HIS A 14 -0.46 -2.00 32.76
CA HIS A 14 0.90 -2.39 33.17
C HIS A 14 0.94 -3.91 33.34
N VAL A 15 1.59 -4.63 32.42
CA VAL A 15 1.85 -6.06 32.61
C VAL A 15 3.25 -6.28 33.15
N ALA A 16 3.28 -6.93 34.32
CA ALA A 16 4.44 -7.30 35.10
C ALA A 16 5.43 -8.18 34.32
N GLY A 17 6.72 -8.00 34.62
CA GLY A 17 7.82 -8.77 34.05
C GLY A 17 7.60 -10.28 34.13
N MET A 18 7.44 -10.91 32.97
CA MET A 18 7.40 -12.37 32.83
C MET A 18 8.83 -12.90 32.83
N ASN A 19 9.16 -13.72 33.84
CA ASN A 19 10.37 -14.56 33.86
C ASN A 19 10.21 -15.70 32.84
N ALA A 20 10.33 -15.39 31.55
CA ALA A 20 10.43 -16.40 30.50
C ALA A 20 11.91 -16.68 30.21
N THR A 21 12.29 -17.95 30.24
CA THR A 21 13.62 -18.43 29.82
C THR A 21 13.74 -18.35 28.30
N ASP A 22 14.93 -18.01 27.78
CA ASP A 22 15.25 -17.85 26.34
C ASP A 22 14.84 -19.03 25.42
N ALA A 23 14.57 -20.21 25.99
CA ALA A 23 14.27 -21.43 25.26
C ALA A 23 12.91 -21.44 24.54
N GLU A 24 11.88 -20.78 25.09
CA GLU A 24 10.50 -20.92 24.60
C GLU A 24 10.04 -19.66 23.85
N PHE A 25 9.68 -19.79 22.57
CA PHE A 25 9.15 -18.68 21.76
C PHE A 25 7.67 -18.46 22.08
N ARG A 26 7.42 -17.87 23.25
CA ARG A 26 6.06 -17.56 23.69
C ARG A 26 5.57 -16.24 23.11
N PRO A 27 4.28 -16.11 22.79
CA PRO A 27 3.74 -14.83 22.34
C PRO A 27 3.82 -13.76 23.44
N LEU A 28 3.82 -12.50 23.02
CA LEU A 28 3.66 -11.35 23.91
C LEU A 28 2.22 -11.31 24.45
N PRO A 29 2.01 -11.09 25.76
CA PRO A 29 0.65 -10.95 26.29
C PRO A 29 0.02 -9.64 25.83
N GLU A 30 -1.32 -9.60 25.80
CA GLU A 30 -2.06 -8.34 25.65
C GLU A 30 -1.63 -7.33 26.72
N GLY A 31 -1.44 -6.08 26.32
CA GLY A 31 -0.89 -5.01 27.15
C GLY A 31 0.64 -4.92 27.14
N ALA A 32 1.36 -5.89 26.56
CA ALA A 32 2.81 -5.79 26.44
C ALA A 32 3.22 -4.57 25.61
N LEU A 33 4.24 -3.86 26.07
CA LEU A 33 4.81 -2.70 25.39
C LEU A 33 5.92 -3.12 24.43
N VAL A 34 5.94 -2.53 23.25
CA VAL A 34 6.93 -2.79 22.18
C VAL A 34 7.30 -1.50 21.45
N ALA A 35 8.32 -1.58 20.59
CA ALA A 35 8.85 -0.46 19.81
C ALA A 35 9.30 0.71 20.71
N GLY A 36 10.10 0.42 21.72
CA GLY A 36 10.56 1.41 22.71
C GLY A 36 9.42 2.04 23.50
N GLU A 37 8.42 1.23 23.89
CA GLU A 37 7.24 1.66 24.65
C GLU A 37 6.36 2.69 23.92
N THR A 38 6.28 2.61 22.59
CA THR A 38 5.38 3.47 21.79
C THR A 38 4.10 2.77 21.39
N LEU A 39 4.13 1.43 21.35
CA LEU A 39 3.02 0.55 20.97
C LEU A 39 2.69 -0.40 22.12
N TYR A 40 1.43 -0.82 22.21
CA TYR A 40 1.01 -1.93 23.06
C TYR A 40 0.28 -3.02 22.27
N VAL A 41 0.44 -4.27 22.69
CA VAL A 41 -0.29 -5.43 22.15
C VAL A 41 -1.76 -5.31 22.53
N ALA A 42 -2.64 -5.10 21.56
CA ALA A 42 -4.08 -5.03 21.77
C ALA A 42 -4.73 -6.41 21.66
N GLU A 43 -4.22 -7.27 20.78
CA GLU A 43 -4.78 -8.61 20.52
C GLU A 43 -3.68 -9.54 19.99
N VAL A 44 -3.70 -10.81 20.41
CA VAL A 44 -2.88 -11.87 19.82
C VAL A 44 -3.71 -12.59 18.74
N CYS A 45 -3.31 -12.46 17.48
CA CYS A 45 -4.05 -13.02 16.35
C CYS A 45 -3.59 -14.43 15.96
N VAL A 46 -2.27 -14.65 15.97
CA VAL A 46 -1.65 -15.94 15.61
C VAL A 46 -0.53 -16.24 16.59
N GLU A 47 -0.52 -17.48 17.09
CA GLU A 47 0.54 -18.05 17.91
C GLU A 47 1.20 -19.22 17.15
N GLY A 48 2.52 -19.19 17.04
CA GLY A 48 3.29 -20.20 16.31
C GLY A 48 4.65 -20.47 16.95
N ALA A 49 5.31 -21.53 16.50
CA ALA A 49 6.58 -21.97 17.08
C ALA A 49 7.74 -20.98 16.86
N ASP A 50 7.74 -20.27 15.74
CA ASP A 50 8.78 -19.31 15.33
C ASP A 50 8.21 -17.99 14.77
N HIS A 51 6.88 -17.87 14.72
CA HIS A 51 6.18 -16.71 14.19
C HIS A 51 4.88 -16.44 14.95
N ASN A 52 4.68 -15.19 15.39
CA ASN A 52 3.45 -14.72 16.00
C ASN A 52 2.95 -13.46 15.28
N ILE A 53 1.63 -13.22 15.31
CA ILE A 53 1.01 -12.02 14.76
C ILE A 53 0.13 -11.37 15.82
N TYR A 54 0.27 -10.06 15.95
CA TYR A 54 -0.49 -9.24 16.89
C TYR A 54 -1.18 -8.09 16.17
N VAL A 55 -2.26 -7.61 16.76
CA VAL A 55 -2.67 -6.22 16.60
C VAL A 55 -1.98 -5.40 17.66
N VAL A 56 -1.40 -4.28 17.26
CA VAL A 56 -0.83 -3.29 18.17
C VAL A 56 -1.41 -1.91 17.92
N GLU A 57 -1.49 -1.10 18.95
CA GLU A 57 -1.98 0.27 18.89
C GLU A 57 -0.96 1.23 19.51
N GLU A 58 -0.88 2.44 18.96
CA GLU A 58 -0.11 3.52 19.57
C GLU A 58 -0.66 3.91 20.93
N ILE A 59 0.24 4.13 21.89
CA ILE A 59 -0.13 4.61 23.22
C ILE A 59 -0.68 6.04 23.14
N THR A 60 -0.03 6.86 22.30
CA THR A 60 -0.36 8.27 22.12
C THR A 60 -1.33 8.42 20.94
N ALA A 61 -2.41 9.16 21.15
CA ALA A 61 -3.31 9.51 20.06
C ALA A 61 -2.78 10.74 19.30
N THR A 62 -3.11 10.82 18.01
CA THR A 62 -2.79 11.94 17.12
C THR A 62 -4.07 12.54 16.54
N LEU A 63 -3.98 13.77 16.03
CA LEU A 63 -5.08 14.48 15.38
C LEU A 63 -4.81 14.56 13.86
N PRO A 64 -5.60 13.88 13.01
CA PRO A 64 -5.45 14.01 11.57
C PRO A 64 -5.92 15.39 11.11
N CYS A 65 -5.16 16.01 10.20
CA CYS A 65 -5.54 17.29 9.64
C CYS A 65 -6.82 17.13 8.78
N PRO A 66 -7.87 17.95 9.01
CA PRO A 66 -9.10 17.86 8.23
C PRO A 66 -8.96 18.47 6.83
N ASN A 67 -7.82 19.09 6.51
CA ASN A 67 -7.54 19.61 5.17
C ASN A 67 -7.05 18.48 4.26
N PRO A 68 -7.83 18.08 3.23
CA PRO A 68 -7.48 16.97 2.35
C PRO A 68 -6.23 17.23 1.50
N ILE A 69 -5.84 18.49 1.31
CA ILE A 69 -4.62 18.86 0.57
C ILE A 69 -3.38 18.69 1.47
N CYS A 70 -3.52 18.86 2.78
CA CYS A 70 -2.38 18.81 3.69
C CYS A 70 -1.90 17.38 3.95
N GLY A 71 -2.83 16.46 4.22
CA GLY A 71 -2.51 15.05 4.47
C GLY A 71 -1.71 14.77 5.75
N CYS A 72 -1.41 15.77 6.59
CA CYS A 72 -0.73 15.57 7.86
C CYS A 72 -1.63 14.76 8.82
N ALA A 73 -1.21 13.55 9.20
CA ALA A 73 -1.98 12.66 10.06
C ALA A 73 -1.63 12.79 11.56
N ASP A 74 -0.41 13.26 11.86
CA ASP A 74 0.20 13.01 13.17
C ASP A 74 0.30 14.26 14.05
N ASN A 75 -0.75 15.10 14.08
CA ASN A 75 -0.69 16.30 14.93
C ASN A 75 -0.79 15.92 16.42
N PRO A 76 -0.01 16.54 17.31
CA PRO A 76 -0.11 16.25 18.74
C PRO A 76 -1.47 16.63 19.32
N VAL A 77 -2.00 15.80 20.21
CA VAL A 77 -3.22 16.13 20.97
C VAL A 77 -3.00 17.40 21.80
N GLY A 78 -4.00 18.29 21.79
CA GLY A 78 -3.96 19.58 22.48
C GLY A 78 -3.54 20.75 21.59
N HIS A 79 -3.04 20.50 20.38
CA HIS A 79 -2.81 21.56 19.40
C HIS A 79 -4.14 22.06 18.81
N GLN A 80 -4.28 23.39 18.68
CA GLN A 80 -5.47 24.01 18.08
C GLN A 80 -5.41 24.08 16.55
N ALA A 81 -4.21 23.98 15.97
CA ALA A 81 -3.99 24.09 14.54
C ALA A 81 -2.96 23.05 14.07
N CYS A 82 -3.13 22.60 12.83
CA CYS A 82 -2.24 21.66 12.17
C CYS A 82 -0.82 22.22 12.09
N VAL A 83 0.17 21.42 12.47
CA VAL A 83 1.59 21.81 12.49
C VAL A 83 2.15 22.03 11.08
N ALA A 84 1.54 21.41 10.06
CA ALA A 84 1.99 21.51 8.68
C ALA A 84 1.34 22.67 7.89
N CYS A 85 0.03 22.89 8.06
CA CYS A 85 -0.70 23.87 7.22
C CYS A 85 -1.51 24.91 8.00
N GLY A 86 -1.51 24.87 9.33
CA GLY A 86 -2.24 25.83 10.17
C GLY A 86 -3.77 25.68 10.18
N THR A 87 -4.33 24.69 9.49
CA THR A 87 -5.77 24.41 9.53
C THR A 87 -6.22 24.06 10.95
N SER A 88 -7.36 24.61 11.38
CA SER A 88 -7.92 24.35 12.71
C SER A 88 -8.15 22.85 12.95
N LEU A 89 -7.76 22.39 14.15
CA LEU A 89 -7.99 21.03 14.64
C LEU A 89 -9.18 20.96 15.63
N GLN A 90 -9.90 22.07 15.80
CA GLN A 90 -11.04 22.10 16.71
C GLN A 90 -12.13 21.12 16.26
N GLY A 91 -12.54 20.23 17.16
CA GLY A 91 -13.55 19.20 16.88
C GLY A 91 -13.04 18.00 16.09
N VAL A 92 -11.75 17.95 15.76
CA VAL A 92 -11.11 16.76 15.19
C VAL A 92 -11.00 15.69 16.27
N MET A 93 -11.40 14.46 15.94
CA MET A 93 -11.28 13.32 16.84
C MET A 93 -9.83 12.82 16.87
N ALA A 94 -9.29 12.65 18.08
CA ALA A 94 -7.99 12.02 18.24
C ALA A 94 -8.09 10.53 17.91
N LEU A 95 -7.14 10.03 17.13
CA LEU A 95 -7.07 8.65 16.69
C LEU A 95 -5.80 8.01 17.22
N ARG A 96 -5.87 6.73 17.56
CA ARG A 96 -4.68 5.90 17.74
C ARG A 96 -4.46 5.13 16.46
N HIS A 97 -3.25 5.16 15.93
CA HIS A 97 -2.94 4.32 14.80
C HIS A 97 -2.83 2.87 15.26
N ARG A 98 -3.34 1.99 14.40
CA ARG A 98 -3.40 0.56 14.62
C ARG A 98 -2.58 -0.12 13.53
N TYR A 99 -1.87 -1.16 13.93
CA TYR A 99 -0.93 -1.88 13.08
C TYR A 99 -1.03 -3.37 13.34
N ARG A 100 -0.56 -4.13 12.36
CA ARG A 100 -0.26 -5.54 12.51
C ARG A 100 1.22 -5.68 12.76
N LEU A 101 1.57 -6.36 13.86
CA LEU A 101 2.93 -6.64 14.24
C LEU A 101 3.21 -8.12 14.01
N HIS A 102 4.12 -8.40 13.09
CA HIS A 102 4.63 -9.74 12.82
C HIS A 102 5.93 -9.92 13.59
N GLU A 103 5.98 -10.92 14.47
CA GLU A 103 7.15 -11.27 15.26
C GLU A 103 7.76 -12.56 14.74
N TYR A 104 9.09 -12.57 14.61
CA TYR A 104 9.87 -13.69 14.12
C TYR A 104 11.03 -14.00 15.07
N ARG A 105 11.33 -15.29 15.20
CA ARG A 105 12.56 -15.76 15.87
C ARG A 105 13.78 -15.61 14.97
N ASP A 106 13.66 -15.94 13.68
CA ASP A 106 14.76 -15.92 12.71
C ASP A 106 14.87 -14.54 12.02
N PRO A 107 16.02 -13.84 12.11
CA PRO A 107 16.22 -12.58 11.39
C PRO A 107 16.10 -12.72 9.87
N ALA A 108 16.35 -13.90 9.29
CA ALA A 108 16.26 -14.10 7.85
C ALA A 108 14.84 -13.83 7.30
N ALA A 109 13.80 -14.06 8.11
CA ALA A 109 12.40 -13.84 7.72
C ALA A 109 12.05 -12.36 7.48
N VAL A 110 12.89 -11.42 7.95
CA VAL A 110 12.66 -9.97 7.81
C VAL A 110 13.88 -9.22 7.30
N GLU A 111 14.82 -9.93 6.67
CA GLU A 111 16.10 -9.36 6.21
C GLU A 111 15.88 -8.15 5.28
N THR A 112 14.96 -8.27 4.32
CA THR A 112 14.65 -7.18 3.39
C THR A 112 14.07 -5.96 4.10
N ALA A 113 13.09 -6.16 5.00
CA ALA A 113 12.49 -5.05 5.74
C ALA A 113 13.51 -4.36 6.65
N ALA A 114 14.40 -5.14 7.27
CA ALA A 114 15.52 -4.63 8.07
C ALA A 114 16.49 -3.81 7.21
N PHE A 115 16.87 -4.33 6.03
CA PHE A 115 17.73 -3.63 5.08
C PHE A 115 17.11 -2.31 4.61
N LEU A 116 15.83 -2.32 4.20
CA LEU A 116 15.14 -1.12 3.73
C LEU A 116 15.04 -0.08 4.85
N THR A 117 14.66 -0.49 6.06
CA THR A 117 14.55 0.40 7.23
C THR A 117 15.90 1.00 7.61
N ALA A 118 16.95 0.18 7.72
CA ALA A 118 18.29 0.63 8.11
C ALA A 118 18.93 1.61 7.12
N ASN A 119 18.50 1.57 5.85
CA ASN A 119 18.98 2.47 4.80
C ASN A 119 17.98 3.60 4.49
N GLU A 120 16.93 3.76 5.30
CA GLU A 120 15.86 4.76 5.12
C GLU A 120 15.22 4.71 3.73
N LEU A 121 15.19 3.52 3.13
CA LEU A 121 14.71 3.27 1.78
C LEU A 121 13.19 3.10 1.81
N ARG A 122 12.49 4.05 1.18
CA ARG A 122 11.03 4.04 1.07
C ARG A 122 10.63 4.20 -0.39
N HIS A 123 9.55 3.53 -0.77
CA HIS A 123 8.95 3.68 -2.08
C HIS A 123 7.43 3.59 -1.96
N THR A 124 6.70 4.43 -2.69
CA THR A 124 5.24 4.57 -2.60
C THR A 124 4.49 3.32 -3.06
N ALA A 125 5.12 2.51 -3.91
CA ALA A 125 4.61 1.22 -4.37
C ALA A 125 5.04 0.02 -3.51
N LEU A 126 5.59 0.25 -2.31
CA LEU A 126 5.77 -0.78 -1.29
C LEU A 126 4.80 -0.50 -0.15
N LEU A 127 4.19 -1.53 0.41
CA LEU A 127 3.35 -1.39 1.59
C LEU A 127 4.19 -0.71 2.69
N PRO A 128 3.69 0.39 3.30
CA PRO A 128 4.41 1.03 4.39
C PRO A 128 4.73 0.00 5.47
N HIS A 129 5.99 -0.02 5.89
CA HIS A 129 6.45 -0.94 6.91
C HIS A 129 7.51 -0.28 7.79
N ALA A 130 7.72 -0.86 8.96
CA ALA A 130 8.85 -0.57 9.82
C ALA A 130 9.42 -1.87 10.38
N TYR A 131 10.74 -1.91 10.54
CA TYR A 131 11.44 -3.01 11.19
C TYR A 131 12.09 -2.53 12.49
N PHE A 132 12.04 -3.37 13.52
CA PHE A 132 12.82 -3.21 14.74
C PHE A 132 13.10 -4.57 15.38
N SER A 133 14.04 -4.61 16.32
CA SER A 133 14.33 -5.81 17.11
C SER A 133 14.45 -5.47 18.59
N GLU A 134 13.94 -6.37 19.43
CA GLU A 134 13.89 -6.20 20.88
C GLU A 134 14.11 -7.54 21.60
N ARG A 135 14.38 -7.49 22.90
CA ARG A 135 14.57 -8.66 23.76
C ARG A 135 13.47 -8.68 24.83
N PRO A 136 12.22 -9.04 24.46
CA PRO A 136 11.10 -8.98 25.41
C PRO A 136 11.21 -10.03 26.52
N TYR A 137 11.90 -11.14 26.25
CA TYR A 137 12.13 -12.22 27.19
C TYR A 137 13.60 -12.59 27.19
N GLY A 138 14.26 -12.38 28.34
CA GLY A 138 15.64 -12.77 28.54
C GLY A 138 16.63 -12.05 27.61
N THR A 139 17.53 -12.82 26.99
CA THR A 139 18.62 -12.32 26.16
C THR A 139 18.42 -12.56 24.66
N ALA A 140 17.49 -13.44 24.30
CA ALA A 140 17.17 -13.73 22.90
C ALA A 140 16.53 -12.53 22.21
N GLU A 141 17.09 -12.14 21.07
CA GLU A 141 16.53 -11.09 20.22
C GLU A 141 15.35 -11.63 19.42
N ARG A 142 14.32 -10.80 19.29
CA ARG A 142 13.15 -11.03 18.46
C ARG A 142 13.03 -9.94 17.43
N HIS A 143 12.56 -10.32 16.26
CA HIS A 143 12.55 -9.48 15.07
C HIS A 143 11.12 -9.13 14.70
N TYR A 144 10.86 -7.86 14.46
CA TYR A 144 9.50 -7.36 14.30
C TYR A 144 9.34 -6.61 12.98
N LEU A 145 8.26 -6.94 12.27
CA LEU A 145 7.79 -6.24 11.09
C LEU A 145 6.42 -5.62 11.39
N LEU A 146 6.35 -4.30 11.36
CA LEU A 146 5.13 -3.53 11.57
C LEU A 146 4.53 -3.12 10.22
N VAL A 147 3.26 -3.41 10.00
CA VAL A 147 2.50 -3.06 8.79
C VAL A 147 1.12 -2.46 9.15
N PRO A 148 0.47 -1.69 8.27
CA PRO A 148 -0.84 -1.10 8.55
C PRO A 148 -1.93 -2.12 8.93
N ASP A 149 -2.79 -1.76 9.88
CA ASP A 149 -4.03 -2.49 10.19
C ASP A 149 -5.23 -1.52 10.19
N PRO A 150 -6.28 -1.77 9.39
CA PRO A 150 -6.45 -2.91 8.49
C PRO A 150 -5.50 -2.84 7.28
N LEU A 151 -5.06 -4.00 6.82
CA LEU A 151 -4.32 -4.12 5.56
C LEU A 151 -5.21 -3.65 4.38
N PRO A 152 -4.65 -3.00 3.35
CA PRO A 152 -5.39 -2.73 2.13
C PRO A 152 -5.82 -4.03 1.43
N VAL A 153 -6.79 -3.92 0.51
CA VAL A 153 -7.40 -5.09 -0.12
C VAL A 153 -6.38 -5.80 -1.01
N THR A 154 -6.17 -7.09 -0.77
CA THR A 154 -5.33 -7.94 -1.63
C THR A 154 -5.93 -8.07 -3.02
N ALA A 155 -5.09 -8.04 -4.07
CA ALA A 155 -5.56 -8.04 -5.45
C ALA A 155 -6.32 -9.32 -5.84
N SER A 156 -6.01 -10.46 -5.21
CA SER A 156 -6.75 -11.72 -5.32
C SER A 156 -8.22 -11.61 -4.87
N HIS A 157 -8.54 -10.66 -3.99
CA HIS A 157 -9.87 -10.42 -3.45
C HIS A 157 -10.58 -9.21 -4.07
N LEU A 158 -9.99 -8.58 -5.11
CA LEU A 158 -10.61 -7.45 -5.77
C LEU A 158 -11.90 -7.85 -6.48
N SER A 159 -12.99 -7.15 -6.17
CA SER A 159 -14.25 -7.32 -6.88
C SER A 159 -14.17 -6.69 -8.28
N PRO A 160 -14.42 -7.44 -9.37
CA PRO A 160 -14.50 -6.90 -10.72
C PRO A 160 -15.88 -6.25 -11.00
N PRO A 161 -16.00 -5.40 -12.05
CA PRO A 161 -14.94 -4.86 -12.89
C PRO A 161 -14.32 -3.55 -12.34
N GLN A 162 -13.02 -3.39 -12.53
CA GLN A 162 -12.29 -2.16 -12.21
C GLN A 162 -12.18 -1.27 -13.45
N LYS A 163 -12.13 0.06 -13.26
CA LYS A 163 -11.93 1.00 -14.37
C LYS A 163 -10.55 0.77 -15.02
N LEU A 164 -10.49 0.67 -16.34
CA LEU A 164 -9.24 0.41 -17.08
C LEU A 164 -8.11 1.37 -16.70
N GLY A 165 -8.39 2.68 -16.68
CA GLY A 165 -7.38 3.68 -16.32
C GLY A 165 -6.81 3.51 -14.90
N ARG A 166 -7.62 3.01 -13.96
CA ARG A 166 -7.17 2.70 -12.59
C ARG A 166 -6.23 1.49 -12.60
N VAL A 167 -6.58 0.43 -13.32
CA VAL A 167 -5.74 -0.79 -13.43
C VAL A 167 -4.41 -0.49 -14.11
N LEU A 168 -4.41 0.33 -15.17
CA LEU A 168 -3.16 0.77 -15.82
C LEU A 168 -2.29 1.61 -14.87
N GLY A 169 -2.91 2.48 -14.06
CA GLY A 169 -2.21 3.24 -13.02
C GLY A 169 -1.53 2.34 -11.99
N TRP A 170 -2.24 1.30 -11.53
CA TRP A 170 -1.66 0.28 -10.63
C TRP A 170 -0.47 -0.43 -11.27
N GLY A 171 -0.57 -0.83 -12.53
CA GLY A 171 0.53 -1.50 -13.24
C GLY A 171 1.79 -0.64 -13.32
N ILE A 172 1.66 0.67 -13.52
CA ILE A 172 2.78 1.62 -13.52
C ILE A 172 3.45 1.65 -12.12
N GLN A 173 2.66 1.85 -11.07
CA GLN A 173 3.17 1.92 -9.69
C GLN A 173 3.90 0.63 -9.30
N LEU A 174 3.30 -0.53 -9.58
CA LEU A 174 3.91 -1.82 -9.30
C LEU A 174 5.21 -2.02 -10.09
N GLY A 175 5.25 -1.62 -11.36
CA GLY A 175 6.48 -1.64 -12.17
C GLY A 175 7.59 -0.77 -11.58
N GLU A 176 7.28 0.43 -11.13
CA GLU A 176 8.23 1.32 -10.45
C GLU A 176 8.75 0.72 -9.14
N GLY A 177 7.86 0.14 -8.33
CA GLY A 177 8.23 -0.54 -7.08
C GLY A 177 9.14 -1.75 -7.30
N LEU A 178 8.88 -2.53 -8.36
CA LEU A 178 9.71 -3.68 -8.70
C LEU A 178 11.08 -3.23 -9.22
N ALA A 179 11.14 -2.19 -10.06
CA ALA A 179 12.39 -1.60 -10.51
C ALA A 179 13.24 -1.09 -9.33
N PHE A 180 12.60 -0.45 -8.35
CA PHE A 180 13.25 0.02 -7.12
C PHE A 180 13.90 -1.13 -6.32
N LEU A 181 13.23 -2.27 -6.19
CA LEU A 181 13.77 -3.46 -5.51
C LEU A 181 14.86 -4.16 -6.33
N HIS A 182 14.67 -4.30 -7.64
CA HIS A 182 15.62 -4.95 -8.54
C HIS A 182 16.94 -4.19 -8.65
N ASP A 183 16.91 -2.86 -8.63
CA ASP A 183 18.11 -2.00 -8.55
C ASP A 183 18.96 -2.29 -7.29
N ARG A 184 18.38 -2.95 -6.28
CA ARG A 184 19.04 -3.39 -5.05
C ARG A 184 19.26 -4.90 -5.00
N ALA A 185 19.05 -5.60 -6.12
CA ALA A 185 19.08 -7.06 -6.20
C ALA A 185 18.15 -7.72 -5.16
N ILE A 186 16.96 -7.17 -4.95
CA ILE A 186 15.91 -7.74 -4.10
C ILE A 186 14.74 -8.10 -4.99
N GLY A 187 14.14 -9.27 -4.79
CA GLY A 187 12.93 -9.67 -5.51
C GLY A 187 12.27 -10.90 -4.90
N TRP A 188 11.13 -11.27 -5.47
CA TRP A 188 10.44 -12.52 -5.15
C TRP A 188 10.83 -13.60 -6.17
N VAL A 189 10.79 -14.87 -5.75
CA VAL A 189 11.00 -15.99 -6.69
C VAL A 189 9.79 -16.10 -7.62
N THR A 190 8.61 -15.94 -7.03
CA THR A 190 7.30 -15.96 -7.69
C THR A 190 6.48 -14.79 -7.21
N VAL A 191 5.78 -14.14 -8.12
CA VAL A 191 4.86 -13.03 -7.82
C VAL A 191 3.48 -13.41 -8.32
N ASP A 192 2.47 -13.22 -7.48
CA ASP A 192 1.07 -13.42 -7.80
C ASP A 192 0.21 -12.28 -7.23
N ALA A 193 -1.12 -12.43 -7.32
CA ALA A 193 -2.07 -11.42 -6.86
C ALA A 193 -2.13 -11.27 -5.33
N ASP A 194 -1.59 -12.22 -4.55
CA ASP A 194 -1.55 -12.15 -3.09
C ASP A 194 -0.43 -11.24 -2.58
N HIS A 195 0.60 -11.00 -3.41
CA HIS A 195 1.69 -10.07 -3.14
C HIS A 195 1.35 -8.61 -3.45
N ILE A 196 0.13 -8.34 -3.91
CA ILE A 196 -0.33 -7.02 -4.31
C ILE A 196 -1.48 -6.61 -3.42
N VAL A 197 -1.35 -5.45 -2.80
CA VAL A 197 -2.44 -4.80 -2.07
C VAL A 197 -2.80 -3.48 -2.75
N VAL A 198 -4.09 -3.17 -2.79
CA VAL A 198 -4.61 -1.96 -3.42
C VAL A 198 -5.44 -1.13 -2.45
N GLN A 199 -5.30 0.19 -2.59
CA GLN A 199 -6.07 1.18 -1.85
C GLN A 199 -6.48 2.31 -2.80
N ASP A 200 -7.74 2.29 -3.24
CA ASP A 200 -8.30 3.22 -4.24
C ASP A 200 -7.46 3.36 -5.53
N ARG A 201 -6.57 4.35 -5.59
CA ARG A 201 -5.71 4.67 -6.74
C ARG A 201 -4.26 4.19 -6.58
N SER A 202 -3.95 3.55 -5.45
CA SER A 202 -2.61 3.05 -5.13
C SER A 202 -2.59 1.52 -5.19
N ALA A 203 -1.55 0.97 -5.79
CA ALA A 203 -1.18 -0.43 -5.71
C ALA A 203 0.24 -0.54 -5.16
N MET A 204 0.44 -1.49 -4.26
CA MET A 204 1.66 -1.66 -3.50
C MET A 204 2.03 -3.14 -3.43
N TRP A 205 3.33 -3.43 -3.42
CA TRP A 205 3.85 -4.74 -3.09
C TRP A 205 3.82 -4.96 -1.57
N CYS A 206 3.35 -6.11 -1.12
CA CYS A 206 3.36 -6.55 0.28
C CYS A 206 4.20 -7.83 0.45
N GLU A 207 4.13 -8.45 1.64
CA GLU A 207 4.87 -9.69 1.96
C GLU A 207 6.37 -9.60 1.65
N LEU A 208 7.02 -8.55 2.16
CA LEU A 208 8.46 -8.36 2.00
C LEU A 208 9.29 -9.46 2.69
N GLY A 209 8.70 -10.22 3.62
CA GLY A 209 9.35 -11.38 4.24
C GLY A 209 9.65 -12.51 3.24
N ASP A 210 8.90 -12.59 2.13
CA ASP A 210 9.08 -13.62 1.09
C ASP A 210 10.09 -13.20 0.00
N THR A 211 10.66 -12.00 0.13
CA THR A 211 11.71 -11.53 -0.78
C THR A 211 13.06 -12.13 -0.43
N HIS A 212 13.94 -12.17 -1.42
CA HIS A 212 15.32 -12.63 -1.24
C HIS A 212 16.27 -11.79 -2.10
N ARG A 213 17.57 -11.91 -1.81
CA ARG A 213 18.61 -11.37 -2.68
C ARG A 213 18.63 -12.14 -4.00
N LEU A 214 18.39 -11.42 -5.10
CA LEU A 214 18.49 -11.97 -6.44
C LEU A 214 19.97 -12.29 -6.75
N PRO A 215 20.26 -13.46 -7.35
CA PRO A 215 21.60 -13.74 -7.87
C PRO A 215 22.04 -12.66 -8.85
N GLU A 216 23.34 -12.32 -8.88
CA GLU A 216 23.89 -11.26 -9.74
C GLU A 216 23.55 -11.45 -11.24
N ALA A 217 23.39 -12.70 -11.69
CA ALA A 217 22.95 -13.05 -13.05
C ALA A 217 21.45 -12.77 -13.33
N ALA A 218 20.60 -12.74 -12.29
CA ALA A 218 19.20 -12.31 -12.39
C ALA A 218 19.06 -10.77 -12.22
N ALA A 219 20.01 -10.15 -11.53
CA ALA A 219 20.18 -8.70 -11.44
C ALA A 219 20.90 -8.10 -12.65
N GLU A 220 21.22 -8.91 -13.67
CA GLU A 220 21.63 -8.45 -15.00
C GLU A 220 20.41 -7.81 -15.70
N ALA A 221 19.96 -6.69 -15.13
CA ALA A 221 19.00 -5.80 -15.71
C ALA A 221 19.58 -5.40 -17.05
N LYS A 222 19.02 -5.99 -18.11
CA LYS A 222 19.40 -5.63 -19.46
C LYS A 222 19.36 -4.10 -19.53
N PRO A 223 20.39 -3.45 -20.10
CA PRO A 223 20.45 -1.99 -20.15
C PRO A 223 19.31 -1.41 -20.98
N TRP A 224 18.39 -2.24 -21.47
CA TRP A 224 17.22 -1.87 -22.22
C TRP A 224 15.98 -2.59 -21.71
N SER A 225 14.84 -1.91 -21.76
CA SER A 225 13.51 -2.51 -21.68
C SER A 225 12.66 -2.01 -22.84
N ILE A 226 11.78 -2.87 -23.34
CA ILE A 226 10.77 -2.52 -24.34
C ILE A 226 9.40 -2.90 -23.78
N TYR A 227 8.41 -2.04 -23.99
CA TYR A 227 7.03 -2.29 -23.59
C TYR A 227 6.08 -1.96 -24.72
N GLY A 228 4.94 -2.64 -24.72
CA GLY A 228 3.83 -2.40 -25.63
C GLY A 228 2.53 -2.38 -24.84
N GLY A 229 1.58 -1.56 -25.28
CA GLY A 229 0.25 -1.45 -24.71
C GLY A 229 -0.79 -1.32 -25.80
N LEU A 230 -1.92 -2.00 -25.62
CA LEU A 230 -3.09 -1.87 -26.47
C LEU A 230 -4.27 -1.44 -25.59
N GLY A 231 -4.83 -0.27 -25.89
CA GLY A 231 -6.03 0.26 -25.25
C GLY A 231 -7.19 0.23 -26.25
N PHE A 232 -8.36 -0.12 -25.75
CA PHE A 232 -9.61 0.01 -26.50
C PHE A 232 -10.56 0.87 -25.66
N GLU A 233 -11.04 1.95 -26.26
CA GLU A 233 -12.00 2.85 -25.66
C GLU A 233 -13.26 2.87 -26.53
N TYR A 234 -14.41 2.79 -25.86
CA TYR A 234 -15.72 2.81 -26.48
C TYR A 234 -16.58 3.78 -25.69
N ASP A 235 -17.12 4.79 -26.36
CA ASP A 235 -18.07 5.72 -25.75
C ASP A 235 -19.50 5.28 -26.11
N SER A 236 -20.26 4.86 -25.09
CA SER A 236 -21.69 4.67 -25.21
C SER A 236 -22.37 5.84 -24.52
N ASN A 237 -22.98 6.75 -25.29
CA ASN A 237 -23.78 7.84 -24.73
C ASN A 237 -24.93 7.27 -23.88
N VAL A 238 -24.84 7.36 -22.55
CA VAL A 238 -25.93 7.00 -21.62
C VAL A 238 -26.70 8.27 -21.26
N THR A 239 -27.94 8.38 -21.73
CA THR A 239 -28.88 9.41 -21.28
C THR A 239 -29.40 9.07 -19.87
N ILE A 240 -29.01 9.84 -18.86
CA ILE A 240 -29.58 9.76 -17.50
C ILE A 240 -30.64 10.86 -17.35
N GLY A 241 -31.90 10.46 -17.15
CA GLY A 241 -33.01 11.36 -16.82
C GLY A 241 -33.78 10.87 -15.58
N PRO A 242 -34.44 11.75 -14.81
CA PRO A 242 -35.32 11.35 -13.72
C PRO A 242 -36.51 10.52 -14.27
N GLY A 243 -36.93 9.50 -13.50
CA GLY A 243 -37.75 8.38 -13.95
C GLY A 243 -39.17 8.64 -14.47
N ASP A 244 -39.60 9.91 -14.61
CA ASP A 244 -40.98 10.28 -14.95
C ASP A 244 -41.12 11.15 -16.22
N THR A 245 -40.06 11.32 -17.02
CA THR A 245 -40.17 12.02 -18.33
C THR A 245 -39.74 11.12 -19.50
N ASN A 246 -40.70 10.76 -20.35
CA ASN A 246 -40.46 10.15 -21.66
C ASN A 246 -39.73 11.16 -22.59
N PHE A 247 -38.41 11.07 -22.66
CA PHE A 247 -37.62 11.75 -23.68
C PHE A 247 -37.70 10.96 -25.00
N ASN A 248 -38.79 11.15 -25.75
CA ASN A 248 -38.95 10.53 -27.08
C ASN A 248 -38.25 11.32 -28.21
N THR A 249 -37.35 12.24 -27.88
CA THR A 249 -36.52 12.95 -28.85
C THR A 249 -35.21 13.40 -28.19
N PRO A 250 -34.07 12.79 -28.55
CA PRO A 250 -32.76 13.32 -28.19
C PRO A 250 -32.61 14.73 -28.78
N VAL A 251 -32.36 15.72 -27.92
CA VAL A 251 -31.94 17.06 -28.35
C VAL A 251 -30.44 16.97 -28.65
N ASP A 252 -30.09 17.03 -29.93
CA ASP A 252 -28.75 17.33 -30.47
C ASP A 252 -27.55 16.72 -29.73
N ILE A 253 -27.48 15.39 -29.67
CA ILE A 253 -26.20 14.68 -29.55
C ILE A 253 -25.92 14.09 -30.92
N SER A 254 -25.14 14.80 -31.74
CA SER A 254 -24.63 14.30 -33.02
C SER A 254 -23.16 13.91 -32.87
N GLY A 255 -22.81 12.71 -33.36
CA GLY A 255 -21.53 12.04 -33.11
C GLY A 255 -21.78 10.73 -32.36
N GLU A 256 -22.28 9.73 -33.08
CA GLU A 256 -22.68 8.43 -32.54
C GLU A 256 -21.52 7.43 -32.62
N SER A 257 -21.30 6.65 -31.56
CA SER A 257 -20.53 5.39 -31.56
C SER A 257 -19.11 5.47 -32.14
N ASP A 258 -18.29 6.42 -31.68
CA ASP A 258 -16.87 6.41 -31.98
C ASP A 258 -16.10 5.50 -31.00
N GLY A 259 -15.17 4.74 -31.55
CA GLY A 259 -14.26 3.92 -30.78
C GLY A 259 -12.82 4.32 -31.07
N ARG A 260 -11.95 4.11 -30.09
CA ARG A 260 -10.53 4.41 -30.23
C ARG A 260 -9.70 3.22 -29.80
N VAL A 261 -8.88 2.74 -30.73
CA VAL A 261 -7.76 1.87 -30.39
C VAL A 261 -6.53 2.74 -30.14
N VAL A 262 -5.90 2.60 -28.98
CA VAL A 262 -4.65 3.26 -28.64
C VAL A 262 -3.54 2.23 -28.61
N LEU A 263 -2.59 2.35 -29.53
CA LEU A 263 -1.34 1.60 -29.53
C LEU A 263 -0.27 2.41 -28.83
N ARG A 264 0.40 1.80 -27.85
CA ARG A 264 1.57 2.37 -27.20
C ARG A 264 2.73 1.41 -27.36
N ALA A 265 3.89 1.94 -27.65
CA ALA A 265 5.13 1.19 -27.62
C ALA A 265 6.21 2.11 -27.08
N GLY A 266 7.09 1.59 -26.25
CA GLY A 266 8.19 2.39 -25.74
C GLY A 266 9.40 1.54 -25.46
N GLY A 267 10.54 2.22 -25.39
CA GLY A 267 11.82 1.63 -25.07
C GLY A 267 12.57 2.52 -24.12
N ARG A 268 13.17 1.93 -23.10
CA ARG A 268 14.10 2.61 -22.21
C ARG A 268 15.48 2.00 -22.42
N TYR A 269 16.51 2.83 -22.48
CA TYR A 269 17.91 2.41 -22.49
C TYR A 269 18.70 3.16 -21.42
N SER A 270 19.32 2.43 -20.49
CA SER A 270 20.23 2.94 -19.47
C SER A 270 21.65 2.86 -19.99
N PHE A 271 22.27 4.02 -20.24
CA PHE A 271 23.64 4.12 -20.74
C PHE A 271 24.65 4.02 -19.61
N LEU A 272 24.37 4.68 -18.49
CA LEU A 272 25.22 4.69 -17.30
C LEU A 272 24.33 4.69 -16.05
N SER A 273 24.67 3.84 -15.09
CA SER A 273 24.09 3.89 -13.74
C SER A 273 25.23 3.77 -12.72
N SER A 274 25.43 4.82 -11.91
CA SER A 274 26.44 4.87 -10.85
C SER A 274 25.93 5.71 -9.68
N ALA A 275 26.54 5.60 -8.51
CA ALA A 275 26.17 6.35 -7.31
C ALA A 275 26.23 7.89 -7.44
N ARG A 276 26.81 8.43 -8.53
CA ARG A 276 26.96 9.88 -8.74
C ARG A 276 26.30 10.38 -10.03
N LEU A 277 25.97 9.49 -10.96
CA LEU A 277 25.46 9.86 -12.28
C LEU A 277 24.66 8.70 -12.88
N SER A 278 23.45 9.02 -13.34
CA SER A 278 22.63 8.12 -14.17
C SER A 278 22.30 8.80 -15.49
N LEU A 279 22.47 8.08 -16.61
CA LEU A 279 22.06 8.53 -17.94
C LEU A 279 21.14 7.48 -18.57
N VAL A 280 19.91 7.92 -18.88
CA VAL A 280 18.87 7.07 -19.44
C VAL A 280 18.21 7.80 -20.62
N SER A 281 17.94 7.09 -21.71
CA SER A 281 17.02 7.53 -22.76
C SER A 281 15.74 6.72 -22.68
N THR A 282 14.61 7.39 -22.75
CA THR A 282 13.30 6.76 -22.94
C THR A 282 12.73 7.29 -24.23
N TYR A 283 12.16 6.41 -25.02
CA TYR A 283 11.37 6.75 -26.20
C TYR A 283 9.98 6.16 -26.04
N ASP A 284 8.96 7.01 -26.16
CA ASP A 284 7.56 6.65 -26.10
C ASP A 284 6.88 6.97 -27.44
N PHE A 285 6.22 5.98 -28.00
CA PHE A 285 5.35 6.09 -29.16
C PHE A 285 3.91 5.80 -28.73
N SER A 286 2.99 6.69 -29.11
CA SER A 286 1.57 6.49 -28.92
C SER A 286 0.84 6.86 -30.20
N GLN A 287 -0.02 5.98 -30.67
CA GLN A 287 -0.87 6.20 -31.83
C GLN A 287 -2.30 5.81 -31.48
N SER A 288 -3.23 6.71 -31.75
CA SER A 288 -4.66 6.41 -31.69
C SER A 288 -5.22 6.25 -33.09
N VAL A 289 -6.03 5.21 -33.27
CA VAL A 289 -6.89 5.02 -34.44
C VAL A 289 -8.31 5.21 -33.96
N HIS A 290 -8.97 6.23 -34.50
CA HIS A 290 -10.39 6.49 -34.29
C HIS A 290 -11.16 5.79 -35.41
N PHE A 291 -12.26 5.14 -35.05
CA PHE A 291 -13.20 4.58 -36.02
C PHE A 291 -14.60 5.01 -35.64
N ASP A 292 -15.33 5.47 -36.67
CA ASP A 292 -16.74 5.82 -36.56
C ASP A 292 -17.55 4.59 -36.95
N LEU A 293 -18.38 4.05 -36.04
CA LEU A 293 -19.32 2.98 -36.38
C LEU A 293 -20.60 3.62 -36.95
N THR A 294 -20.68 3.73 -38.28
CA THR A 294 -21.81 4.40 -38.93
C THR A 294 -23.07 3.56 -39.08
N GLU A 295 -23.02 2.24 -38.85
CA GLU A 295 -24.20 1.37 -38.94
C GLU A 295 -24.13 0.23 -37.92
N TYR A 296 -25.18 0.08 -37.11
CA TYR A 296 -25.42 -1.09 -36.29
C TYR A 296 -26.70 -1.78 -36.80
N ASP A 297 -26.55 -2.94 -37.44
CA ASP A 297 -27.68 -3.81 -37.78
C ASP A 297 -27.99 -4.71 -36.56
N LEU A 298 -28.93 -4.27 -35.72
CA LEU A 298 -29.60 -5.15 -34.78
C LEU A 298 -30.70 -5.89 -35.54
N GLN A 299 -30.35 -6.96 -36.27
CA GLN A 299 -31.36 -7.94 -36.66
C GLN A 299 -31.74 -8.74 -35.41
N GLY A 300 -33.01 -8.63 -35.03
CA GLY A 300 -33.66 -9.48 -34.02
C GLY A 300 -33.84 -10.91 -34.49
#